data_AF-A0AAV8ZE34-F1
#
_entry.id   AF-A0AAV8ZE34-F1
#
_cell.length_a   1.000
_cell.length_b   1.000
_cell.length_c   1.000
_cell.angle_alpha   90.00
_cell.angle_beta   90.00
_cell.angle_gamma   90.00
#
_symmetry.space_group_name_H-M   'P 1'
#
loop_
_entity.id
_entity.type
_entity.pdbx_description
1 polymer ?
#
loop_
_entity_poly.entity_id
_entity_poly.type
_entity_poly.pdbx_seq_one_letter_code
_entity_poly.pdbx_strand_id
1 'polypeptide(L)'
;MSVWVTSLVSTNEVINLLLEKYKVESDSQNFALFIVRDNGEQRRLKEDEYPLLSRVLLGPHEDVVKLYLMDSHSTPEVSSEVAQFLNLSLVECRAILGQYYSQEEREVARIKEKYNEMKIRMFHRMKQLTAGL
;
A
#
# COMPACT_ATOMS: atom_id res chain seq x y z
N MET A 1 -25.32 -19.98 -2.44
CA MET A 1 -25.42 -19.98 -3.92
C MET A 1 -24.18 -19.30 -4.50
N SER A 2 -23.63 -19.80 -5.61
CA SER A 2 -22.40 -19.29 -6.24
C SER A 2 -22.62 -18.86 -7.69
N VAL A 3 -21.78 -17.98 -8.23
CA VAL A 3 -21.65 -17.75 -9.68
C VAL A 3 -20.48 -18.59 -10.20
N TRP A 4 -20.62 -19.14 -11.41
CA TRP A 4 -19.56 -19.89 -12.08
C TRP A 4 -18.97 -18.99 -13.17
N VAL A 5 -17.65 -18.85 -13.18
CA VAL A 5 -16.93 -17.95 -14.09
C VAL A 5 -15.76 -18.69 -14.72
N THR A 6 -15.28 -18.22 -15.86
CA THR A 6 -14.09 -18.76 -16.54
C THR A 6 -12.94 -17.76 -16.47
N SER A 7 -11.76 -18.14 -16.97
CA SER A 7 -10.58 -17.27 -17.03
C SER A 7 -10.70 -16.13 -18.04
N LEU A 8 -11.81 -16.07 -18.80
CA LEU A 8 -12.07 -15.05 -19.80
C LEU A 8 -13.13 -14.03 -19.36
N VAL A 9 -13.74 -14.24 -18.18
CA VAL A 9 -14.77 -13.33 -17.65
C VAL A 9 -14.07 -12.21 -16.89
N SER A 10 -14.26 -10.98 -17.35
CA SER A 10 -13.70 -9.75 -16.78
C SER A 10 -14.39 -9.38 -15.45
N THR A 11 -13.76 -8.49 -14.68
CA THR A 11 -14.30 -7.96 -13.42
C THR A 11 -15.71 -7.38 -13.61
N ASN A 12 -15.93 -6.57 -14.65
CA ASN A 12 -17.22 -5.95 -14.91
C ASN A 12 -18.30 -7.01 -15.22
N GLU A 13 -17.98 -8.01 -16.04
CA GLU A 13 -18.91 -9.11 -16.34
C GLU A 13 -19.25 -9.92 -15.09
N VAL A 14 -18.29 -10.21 -14.20
CA VAL A 14 -18.57 -10.88 -12.91
C VAL A 14 -19.50 -10.04 -12.04
N ILE A 15 -19.30 -8.72 -11.97
CA ILE A 15 -20.19 -7.82 -11.24
C ILE A 15 -21.61 -7.91 -11.81
N ASN A 16 -21.78 -7.76 -13.12
CA ASN A 16 -23.10 -7.84 -13.76
C ASN A 16 -23.79 -9.20 -13.52
N LEU A 17 -23.04 -10.31 -13.61
CA LEU A 17 -23.56 -11.65 -13.31
C LEU A 17 -24.05 -11.78 -11.86
N LEU A 18 -23.34 -11.19 -10.91
CA LEU A 18 -23.76 -11.16 -9.51
C LEU A 18 -25.04 -10.33 -9.34
N LEU A 19 -25.07 -9.11 -9.87
CA LEU A 19 -26.23 -8.22 -9.75
C LEU A 19 -27.48 -8.82 -10.41
N GLU A 20 -27.36 -9.41 -11.60
CA GLU A 20 -28.46 -10.07 -12.29
C GLU A 20 -29.00 -11.28 -11.50
N LYS A 21 -28.10 -12.09 -10.94
CA LYS A 21 -28.45 -13.27 -10.14
C LYS A 21 -29.20 -12.90 -8.87
N TYR A 22 -28.76 -11.83 -8.21
CA TYR A 22 -29.36 -11.35 -6.95
C TYR A 22 -30.46 -10.30 -7.15
N LYS A 23 -30.82 -9.97 -8.40
CA LYS A 23 -31.88 -9.02 -8.77
C LYS A 23 -31.65 -7.62 -8.16
N VAL A 24 -30.39 -7.17 -8.20
CA VAL A 24 -30.01 -5.81 -7.79
C VAL A 24 -30.27 -4.87 -8.96
N GLU A 25 -31.09 -3.85 -8.75
CA GLU A 25 -31.48 -2.87 -9.78
C GLU A 25 -30.51 -1.68 -9.88
N SER A 26 -29.63 -1.50 -8.89
CA SER A 26 -28.64 -0.43 -8.87
C SER A 26 -27.62 -0.57 -10.00
N ASP A 27 -27.11 0.57 -10.49
CA ASP A 27 -26.08 0.61 -11.54
C ASP A 27 -24.84 -0.19 -11.12
N SER A 28 -24.30 -1.01 -12.03
CA SER A 28 -23.09 -1.81 -11.78
C SER A 28 -21.86 -0.94 -11.50
N GLN A 29 -21.83 0.30 -11.98
CA GLN A 29 -20.80 1.28 -11.68
C GLN A 29 -20.75 1.67 -10.20
N ASN A 30 -21.83 1.47 -9.44
CA ASN A 30 -21.84 1.67 -7.98
C ASN A 30 -21.11 0.56 -7.23
N PHE A 31 -20.68 -0.51 -7.92
CA PHE A 31 -20.04 -1.66 -7.31
C PHE A 31 -18.63 -1.88 -7.88
N ALA A 32 -17.77 -2.44 -7.06
CA ALA A 32 -16.45 -2.91 -7.46
C ALA A 32 -16.10 -4.20 -6.72
N LEU A 33 -15.29 -5.04 -7.37
CA LEU A 33 -14.69 -6.18 -6.69
C LEU A 33 -13.41 -5.76 -5.98
N PHE A 34 -13.28 -6.16 -4.72
CA PHE A 34 -12.09 -5.95 -3.90
C PHE A 34 -11.50 -7.28 -3.47
N ILE A 35 -10.18 -7.37 -3.55
CA ILE A 35 -9.39 -8.40 -2.88
C ILE A 35 -9.09 -7.88 -1.48
N VAL A 36 -9.50 -8.63 -0.46
CA VAL A 36 -9.26 -8.30 0.95
C VAL A 36 -8.48 -9.44 1.58
N ARG A 37 -7.32 -9.10 2.17
CA ARG A 37 -6.46 -10.05 2.88
C ARG A 37 -6.71 -10.02 4.39
N ASP A 38 -6.29 -11.08 5.07
CA ASP A 38 -6.35 -11.25 6.53
C ASP A 38 -5.58 -10.19 7.32
N ASN A 39 -4.51 -9.64 6.74
CA ASN A 39 -3.75 -8.52 7.30
C ASN A 39 -4.42 -7.15 7.14
N GLY A 40 -5.57 -7.06 6.47
CA GLY A 40 -6.29 -5.82 6.20
C GLY A 40 -5.87 -5.08 4.93
N GLU A 41 -4.94 -5.63 4.13
CA GLU A 41 -4.68 -5.12 2.77
C GLU A 41 -5.95 -5.26 1.91
N GLN A 42 -6.27 -4.20 1.20
CA GLN A 42 -7.47 -4.10 0.38
C GLN A 42 -7.15 -3.47 -0.96
N ARG A 43 -7.37 -4.21 -2.04
CA ARG A 43 -7.09 -3.77 -3.41
C ARG A 43 -8.33 -3.89 -4.29
N ARG A 44 -8.67 -2.85 -5.04
CA ARG A 44 -9.71 -2.90 -6.05
C ARG A 44 -9.22 -3.68 -7.28
N LEU A 45 -10.04 -4.59 -7.77
CA LEU A 45 -9.83 -5.20 -9.09
C LEU A 45 -10.22 -4.18 -10.17
N LYS A 46 -9.34 -4.01 -11.15
CA LYS A 46 -9.64 -3.18 -12.33
C LYS A 46 -10.66 -3.88 -13.23
N GLU A 47 -11.33 -3.08 -14.04
CA GLU A 47 -12.37 -3.56 -14.95
C GLU A 47 -11.86 -4.58 -15.98
N ASP A 48 -10.61 -4.44 -16.40
CA ASP A 48 -9.90 -5.29 -17.37
C ASP A 48 -9.16 -6.49 -16.74
N GLU A 49 -9.23 -6.65 -15.42
CA GLU A 49 -8.74 -7.85 -14.73
C GLU A 49 -9.76 -9.01 -14.82
N TYR A 50 -9.28 -10.23 -14.56
CA TYR A 50 -10.07 -11.46 -14.65
C TYR A 50 -10.15 -12.12 -13.26
N PRO A 51 -11.28 -12.00 -12.52
CA PRO A 51 -11.35 -12.41 -11.11
C PRO A 51 -10.96 -13.86 -10.83
N LEU A 52 -11.24 -14.80 -11.76
CA LEU A 52 -10.80 -16.19 -11.59
C LEU A 52 -9.28 -16.32 -11.62
N LEU A 53 -8.61 -15.65 -12.57
CA LEU A 53 -7.15 -15.65 -12.65
C LEU A 53 -6.53 -15.02 -11.40
N SER A 54 -7.10 -13.89 -10.96
CA SER A 54 -6.69 -13.24 -9.72
C SER A 54 -6.84 -14.19 -8.53
N ARG A 55 -7.97 -14.91 -8.39
CA ARG A 55 -8.17 -15.88 -7.31
C ARG A 55 -7.14 -17.02 -7.37
N VAL A 56 -6.88 -17.58 -8.55
CA VAL A 56 -5.90 -18.68 -8.72
C VAL A 56 -4.51 -18.24 -8.27
N LEU A 57 -4.08 -17.02 -8.63
CA LEU A 57 -2.78 -16.46 -8.20
C LEU A 57 -2.71 -16.21 -6.69
N LEU A 58 -3.84 -15.86 -6.07
CA LEU A 58 -3.95 -15.64 -4.63
C LEU A 58 -4.03 -16.94 -3.81
N GLY A 59 -4.13 -18.10 -4.47
CA GLY A 59 -4.32 -19.41 -3.83
C GLY A 59 -5.80 -19.70 -3.51
N PRO A 60 -6.13 -20.80 -2.81
CA PRO A 60 -7.51 -21.20 -2.52
C PRO A 60 -7.97 -20.91 -1.08
N HIS A 61 -7.08 -20.45 -0.19
CA HIS A 61 -7.38 -20.31 1.23
C HIS A 61 -8.27 -19.08 1.48
N GLU A 62 -9.53 -19.29 1.89
CA GLU A 62 -10.47 -18.19 2.14
C GLU A 62 -10.13 -17.41 3.41
N ASP A 63 -9.49 -18.00 4.42
CA ASP A 63 -9.11 -17.24 5.61
C ASP A 63 -7.98 -16.25 5.38
N VAL A 64 -7.19 -16.43 4.30
CA VAL A 64 -6.06 -15.55 3.97
C VAL A 64 -6.50 -14.42 3.03
N VAL A 65 -7.39 -14.71 2.09
CA VAL A 65 -7.79 -13.74 1.07
C VAL A 65 -9.18 -14.08 0.51
N LYS A 66 -10.00 -13.04 0.40
CA LYS A 66 -11.39 -13.11 -0.07
C LYS A 66 -11.63 -12.06 -1.14
N LEU A 67 -12.59 -12.32 -2.02
CA LEU A 67 -13.11 -11.32 -2.94
C LEU A 67 -14.48 -10.84 -2.43
N TYR A 68 -14.66 -9.53 -2.40
CA TYR A 68 -15.90 -8.89 -1.98
C TYR A 68 -16.44 -7.98 -3.07
N LEU A 69 -17.76 -7.98 -3.23
CA LEU A 69 -18.47 -6.93 -3.96
C LEU A 69 -18.78 -5.81 -2.98
N MET A 70 -18.23 -4.62 -3.22
CA MET A 70 -18.35 -3.46 -2.32
C MET A 70 -18.72 -2.21 -3.12
N ASP A 71 -19.11 -1.15 -2.41
CA ASP A 71 -19.44 0.15 -3.01
C ASP A 71 -18.19 0.77 -3.66
N SER A 72 -18.30 1.17 -4.93
CA SER A 72 -17.16 1.61 -5.74
C SER A 72 -16.64 3.01 -5.40
N HIS A 73 -17.41 3.80 -4.63
CA HIS A 73 -17.16 5.21 -4.36
C HIS A 73 -16.68 5.46 -2.93
N SER A 74 -17.16 4.67 -1.97
CA SER A 74 -16.91 4.85 -0.54
C SER A 74 -15.90 3.88 0.03
N THR A 75 -15.58 2.80 -0.69
CA THR A 75 -14.66 1.77 -0.21
C THR A 75 -13.20 2.16 -0.48
N PRO A 76 -12.35 2.34 0.55
CA PRO A 76 -10.96 2.72 0.37
C PRO A 76 -10.08 1.54 -0.05
N GLU A 77 -8.99 1.82 -0.75
CA GLU A 77 -7.88 0.87 -0.91
C GLU A 77 -6.89 1.01 0.24
N VAL A 78 -6.36 -0.12 0.70
CA VAL A 78 -5.33 -0.20 1.73
C VAL A 78 -4.14 -0.95 1.13
N SER A 79 -3.01 -0.26 0.98
CA SER A 79 -1.78 -0.86 0.50
C SER A 79 -1.20 -1.82 1.54
N SER A 80 -0.34 -2.74 1.09
CA SER A 80 0.38 -3.67 1.96
C SER A 80 1.23 -2.94 3.02
N GLU A 81 1.81 -1.80 2.64
CA GLU A 81 2.61 -0.93 3.52
C GLU A 81 1.77 -0.25 4.62
N VAL A 82 0.50 0.03 4.35
CA VAL A 82 -0.43 0.58 5.36
C VAL A 82 -1.00 -0.54 6.22
N ALA A 83 -1.29 -1.70 5.62
CA ALA A 83 -1.87 -2.86 6.30
C ALA A 83 -1.04 -3.32 7.51
N GLN A 84 0.30 -3.24 7.42
CA GLN A 84 1.19 -3.59 8.54
C GLN A 84 0.94 -2.78 9.82
N PHE A 85 0.31 -1.61 9.72
CA PHE A 85 0.00 -0.73 10.86
C PHE A 85 -1.45 -0.84 11.33
N LEU A 86 -2.34 -1.52 10.59
CA LEU A 86 -3.76 -1.59 10.95
C LEU A 86 -4.02 -2.29 12.29
N ASN A 87 -3.16 -3.25 12.63
CA ASN A 87 -3.24 -3.99 13.89
C ASN A 87 -2.52 -3.28 15.05
N LEU A 88 -2.03 -2.06 14.85
CA LEU A 88 -1.41 -1.24 15.90
C LEU A 88 -2.41 -0.25 16.49
N SER A 89 -2.29 -0.05 17.80
CA SER A 89 -2.98 1.04 18.48
C SER A 89 -2.46 2.41 18.03
N LEU A 90 -3.29 3.43 18.21
CA LEU A 90 -2.88 4.82 17.95
C LEU A 90 -1.63 5.21 18.75
N VAL A 91 -1.45 4.65 19.95
CA VAL A 91 -0.28 4.92 20.80
C VAL A 91 0.99 4.34 20.17
N GLU A 92 0.92 3.10 19.67
CA GLU A 92 2.03 2.45 18.97
C GLU A 92 2.39 3.21 17.69
N CYS A 93 1.40 3.59 16.87
CA CYS A 93 1.64 4.40 15.68
C CYS A 93 2.31 5.76 16.02
N ARG A 94 1.87 6.43 17.09
CA ARG A 94 2.52 7.67 17.56
C ARG A 94 3.94 7.44 18.03
N ALA A 95 4.21 6.32 18.72
CA ALA A 95 5.55 5.97 19.16
C ALA A 95 6.49 5.72 17.97
N ILE A 96 6.02 4.99 16.94
CA ILE A 96 6.76 4.76 15.70
C ILE A 96 7.11 6.10 15.03
N LEU A 97 6.12 7.00 14.88
CA LEU A 97 6.36 8.34 14.31
C LEU A 97 7.37 9.13 15.14
N GLY A 98 7.24 9.12 16.48
CA GLY A 98 8.18 9.77 17.38
C GLY A 98 9.62 9.25 17.22
N GLN A 99 9.78 7.94 17.03
CA GLN A 99 11.08 7.33 16.76
C GLN A 99 11.66 7.81 15.42
N TYR A 100 10.85 7.88 14.35
CA TYR A 100 11.30 8.40 13.06
C TYR A 100 11.76 9.85 13.16
N TYR A 101 11.00 10.73 13.82
CA TYR A 101 11.41 12.12 14.02
C TYR A 101 12.71 12.25 14.80
N SER A 102 12.88 11.46 15.87
CA SER A 102 14.12 11.45 16.65
C SER A 102 15.32 10.92 15.86
N GLN A 103 15.11 9.96 14.96
CA GLN A 103 16.15 9.45 14.07
C GLN A 103 16.51 10.49 13.01
N GLU A 104 15.53 11.14 12.41
CA GLU A 104 15.73 12.20 11.44
C GLU A 104 16.52 13.37 12.04
N GLU A 105 16.16 13.83 13.24
CA GLU A 105 16.87 14.92 13.92
C GLU A 105 18.34 14.56 14.20
N ARG A 106 18.60 13.33 14.68
CA ARG A 106 19.95 12.81 14.88
C ARG A 106 20.74 12.76 13.59
N GLU A 107 20.11 12.34 12.49
CA GLU A 107 20.78 12.27 11.20
C GLU A 107 21.10 13.64 10.62
N VAL A 108 20.19 14.61 10.75
CA VAL A 108 20.43 16.00 10.38
C VAL A 108 21.60 16.58 11.17
N ALA A 109 21.66 16.34 12.48
CA ALA A 109 22.77 16.78 13.32
C ALA A 109 24.10 16.16 12.88
N ARG A 110 24.14 14.84 12.66
CA ARG A 110 25.33 14.12 12.20
C ARG A 110 25.82 14.62 10.85
N ILE A 111 24.92 14.89 9.90
CA ILE A 111 25.28 15.43 8.58
C ILE A 111 25.89 16.83 8.71
N LYS A 112 25.30 17.70 9.55
CA LYS A 112 25.81 19.05 9.81
C LYS A 112 27.20 19.03 10.44
N GLU A 113 27.42 18.16 11.43
CA GLU A 113 28.71 17.98 12.08
C GLU A 113 29.77 17.52 11.07
N LYS A 114 29.47 16.46 10.32
CA LYS A 114 30.36 15.93 9.28
C LYS A 114 30.72 17.01 8.24
N TYR A 115 29.74 17.81 7.81
CA TYR A 115 29.98 18.92 6.89
C TYR A 115 30.96 19.95 7.46
N ASN A 116 30.75 20.37 8.72
CA ASN A 116 31.62 21.34 9.38
C ASN A 116 33.05 20.81 9.55
N GLU A 117 33.22 19.56 9.95
CA GLU A 117 34.53 18.94 10.03
C GLU A 117 35.25 18.91 8.69
N MET A 118 34.55 18.53 7.62
CA MET A 118 35.12 18.49 6.27
C MET A 118 35.51 19.90 5.80
N LYS A 119 34.67 20.90 6.04
CA LYS A 119 34.96 22.30 5.74
C LYS A 119 36.23 22.80 6.44
N ILE A 120 36.39 22.51 7.73
CA ILE A 120 37.58 22.86 8.51
C ILE A 120 38.82 22.16 7.95
N ARG A 121 38.73 20.85 7.67
CA ARG A 121 39.84 20.07 7.09
C ARG A 121 40.29 20.63 5.73
N MET A 122 39.35 20.96 4.86
CA MET A 122 39.65 21.58 3.56
C MET A 122 40.36 22.92 3.74
N PHE A 123 39.89 23.77 4.64
CA PHE A 123 40.50 25.08 4.90
C PHE A 123 41.93 24.96 5.44
N HIS A 124 42.18 24.06 6.40
CA HIS A 124 43.53 23.78 6.89
C HIS A 124 44.45 23.26 5.77
N ARG A 125 43.94 22.36 4.92
CA ARG A 125 44.71 21.84 3.79
C ARG A 125 45.06 22.94 2.79
N MET A 126 44.12 23.83 2.46
CA MET A 126 44.38 24.98 1.60
C MET A 126 45.49 25.87 2.16
N LYS A 127 45.42 26.22 3.45
CA LYS A 127 46.46 27.02 4.11
C LYS A 127 47.86 26.40 4.03
N GLN A 128 47.96 25.09 4.27
CA GLN A 128 49.24 24.37 4.16
C GLN A 128 49.81 24.43 2.74
N LEU A 129 48.95 24.27 1.72
CA LEU A 129 49.37 24.30 0.32
C LEU A 129 49.82 25.70 -0.11
N THR A 130 49.19 26.76 0.41
CA THR A 130 49.57 28.14 0.10
C THR A 130 50.77 28.66 0.89
N ALA A 131 51.11 28.06 2.04
CA ALA A 131 52.27 28.47 2.85
C ALA A 131 53.58 27.80 2.42
N GLY A 132 53.51 26.79 1.54
CA GLY A 132 54.67 26.11 0.95
C GLY A 132 55.11 26.68 -0.40
N LEU A 133 54.51 27.79 -0.84
CA LEU A 133 54.87 28.62 -1.99
C LEU A 133 55.38 29.97 -1.50
#